data_AF-A0A5C4LDW4-F1
#
_entry.id   AF-A0A5C4LDW4-F1
#
_cell.length_a   1.000
_cell.length_b   1.000
_cell.length_c   1.000
_cell.angle_alpha   90.00
_cell.angle_beta   90.00
_cell.angle_gamma   90.00
#
_symmetry.space_group_name_H-M   'P 1'
#
loop_
_entity.id
_entity.type
_entity.pdbx_description
1 polymer ?
#
loop_
_entity_poly.entity_id
_entity_poly.type
_entity_poly.pdbx_seq_one_letter_code
_entity_poly.pdbx_strand_id
1 'polypeptide(L)'
;MAKRLTIEGDEAVAIAERLARHQGSTPSEVVTRLLREAEVRKLAEAPLNPGQQYDYDTLRALVKAAAHHKRPDATSDHSDPYDTNGLPT
;
A
#
# COMPACT_ATOMS: atom_id res chain seq x y z
N MET A 1 -17.17 -25.50 -9.40
CA MET A 1 -17.22 -25.84 -7.96
C MET A 1 -16.42 -24.78 -7.21
N ALA A 2 -17.02 -24.07 -6.26
CA ALA A 2 -16.27 -23.12 -5.43
C ALA A 2 -15.46 -23.90 -4.37
N LYS A 3 -14.15 -23.66 -4.29
CA LYS A 3 -13.28 -24.29 -3.29
C LYS A 3 -13.30 -23.45 -2.01
N ARG A 4 -13.62 -24.05 -0.86
CA ARG A 4 -13.64 -23.38 0.44
C ARG A 4 -12.28 -23.52 1.12
N LEU A 5 -11.75 -22.43 1.64
CA LEU A 5 -10.60 -22.42 2.55
C LEU A 5 -11.13 -22.56 3.98
N THR A 6 -10.66 -23.57 4.70
CA THR A 6 -10.94 -23.75 6.14
C THR A 6 -9.71 -23.33 6.92
N ILE A 7 -9.88 -22.45 7.89
CA ILE A 7 -8.80 -22.02 8.80
C ILE A 7 -9.08 -22.70 10.14
N GLU A 8 -8.15 -23.52 10.58
CA GLU A 8 -8.20 -24.19 11.89
C GLU A 8 -7.32 -23.42 12.88
N GLY A 9 -7.84 -23.18 14.09
CA GLY A 9 -7.13 -22.49 15.16
C GLY A 9 -7.90 -21.30 15.73
N ASP A 10 -8.22 -21.37 17.02
CA ASP A 10 -9.03 -20.37 17.74
C ASP A 10 -8.41 -18.97 17.70
N GLU A 11 -7.08 -18.88 17.67
CA GLU A 11 -6.37 -17.61 17.59
C GLU A 11 -6.59 -16.90 16.24
N ALA A 12 -6.48 -17.61 15.12
CA ALA A 12 -6.66 -17.04 13.79
C ALA A 12 -8.10 -16.55 13.60
N VAL A 13 -9.07 -17.31 14.09
CA VAL A 13 -10.49 -16.93 14.10
C VAL A 13 -10.69 -15.68 14.96
N ALA A 14 -10.17 -15.66 16.19
CA ALA A 14 -10.30 -14.51 17.09
C ALA A 14 -9.67 -13.23 16.53
N ILE A 15 -8.54 -13.33 15.83
CA ILE A 15 -7.91 -12.20 15.13
C ILE A 15 -8.82 -11.68 14.01
N ALA A 16 -9.30 -12.57 13.14
CA ALA A 16 -10.16 -12.20 12.03
C ALA A 16 -11.45 -11.52 12.51
N GLU A 17 -12.06 -12.05 13.58
CA GLU A 17 -13.25 -11.46 14.19
C GLU A 17 -12.99 -10.08 14.81
N ARG A 18 -11.88 -9.91 15.55
CA ARG A 18 -11.53 -8.59 16.11
C ARG A 18 -11.36 -7.56 15.01
N LEU A 19 -10.63 -7.90 13.95
CA LEU A 19 -10.39 -7.00 12.83
C LEU A 19 -11.68 -6.66 12.08
N ALA A 20 -12.56 -7.65 11.88
CA ALA A 20 -13.88 -7.46 11.29
C ALA A 20 -14.73 -6.46 12.09
N ARG A 21 -14.77 -6.60 13.42
CA ARG A 21 -15.48 -5.66 14.30
C ARG A 21 -14.93 -4.24 14.21
N HIS A 22 -13.61 -4.08 14.22
CA HIS A 22 -12.99 -2.76 14.13
C HIS A 22 -13.26 -2.05 12.80
N GLN A 23 -13.49 -2.81 11.73
CA GLN A 23 -13.66 -2.27 10.37
C GLN A 23 -15.12 -2.24 9.91
N GLY A 24 -16.07 -2.69 10.74
CA GLY A 24 -17.48 -2.80 10.35
C GLY A 24 -17.72 -3.73 9.17
N SER A 25 -16.95 -4.82 9.07
CA SER A 25 -16.96 -5.77 7.95
C SER A 25 -17.09 -7.21 8.47
N THR A 26 -17.15 -8.20 7.58
CA THR A 26 -17.17 -9.63 7.95
C THR A 26 -15.76 -10.21 8.04
N PRO A 27 -15.52 -11.27 8.85
CA PRO A 27 -14.21 -11.92 8.91
C PRO A 27 -13.70 -12.40 7.55
N SER A 28 -14.60 -12.90 6.68
CA SER A 28 -14.26 -13.36 5.33
C SER A 28 -13.77 -12.23 4.44
N GLU A 29 -14.42 -11.06 4.48
CA GLU A 29 -14.02 -9.88 3.70
C GLU A 29 -12.66 -9.35 4.17
N VAL A 30 -12.45 -9.27 5.48
CA VAL A 30 -11.16 -8.86 6.05
C VAL A 30 -10.04 -9.80 5.63
N VAL A 31 -10.22 -11.12 5.78
CA VAL A 31 -9.21 -12.10 5.38
C VAL A 31 -8.94 -12.03 3.88
N THR A 32 -9.98 -11.93 3.05
CA THR A 32 -9.82 -11.81 1.59
C THR A 32 -9.04 -10.56 1.21
N ARG A 33 -9.35 -9.42 1.84
CA ARG A 33 -8.64 -8.15 1.62
C ARG A 33 -7.16 -8.26 2.03
N LEU A 34 -6.89 -8.79 3.21
CA LEU A 34 -5.52 -8.95 3.72
C LEU A 34 -4.70 -9.93 2.86
N LEU A 35 -5.31 -11.00 2.35
CA LEU A 35 -4.64 -11.91 1.42
C LEU A 35 -4.27 -11.22 0.10
N ARG A 36 -5.15 -10.37 -0.44
CA ARG A 36 -4.83 -9.55 -1.63
C ARG A 36 -3.70 -8.57 -1.35
N GLU A 37 -3.73 -7.89 -0.21
CA GLU A 37 -2.67 -6.95 0.18
C GLU A 37 -1.32 -7.67 0.33
N ALA A 38 -1.32 -8.87 0.91
CA ALA A 38 -0.13 -9.69 1.03
C ALA A 38 0.41 -10.16 -0.33
N GLU A 39 -0.48 -10.54 -1.25
CA GLU A 39 -0.12 -10.90 -2.62
C GLU A 39 0.54 -9.72 -3.35
N VAL A 40 -0.07 -8.53 -3.30
CA VAL A 40 0.47 -7.30 -3.91
C VAL A 40 1.82 -6.93 -3.30
N ARG A 41 1.94 -6.97 -1.96
CA ARG A 41 3.21 -6.66 -1.29
C ARG A 41 4.33 -7.60 -1.72
N LYS A 42 4.04 -8.90 -1.82
CA LYS A 42 5.02 -9.90 -2.26
C LYS A 42 5.44 -9.69 -3.71
N LEU A 43 4.52 -9.25 -4.57
CA LEU A 43 4.84 -8.87 -5.95
C LEU A 43 5.71 -7.61 -6.01
N ALA A 44 5.49 -6.64 -5.12
CA ALA A 44 6.32 -5.44 -5.03
C ALA A 44 7.72 -5.73 -4.48
N GLU A 45 7.88 -6.76 -3.65
CA GLU A 45 9.17 -7.26 -3.15
C GLU A 45 9.90 -8.18 -4.14
N ALA A 46 9.26 -8.53 -5.26
CA ALA A 46 9.91 -9.36 -6.27
C ALA A 46 11.12 -8.61 -6.87
N PRO A 47 12.24 -9.30 -7.11
CA PRO A 47 13.38 -8.70 -7.80
C PRO A 47 12.93 -8.11 -9.14
N LEU A 48 13.34 -6.88 -9.41
CA LEU A 48 13.10 -6.26 -10.72
C LEU A 48 13.77 -7.11 -11.80
N ASN A 49 13.04 -7.35 -12.89
CA ASN A 49 13.66 -7.93 -14.07
C ASN A 49 14.67 -6.93 -14.68
N PRO A 50 15.58 -7.36 -15.57
CA PRO A 50 16.61 -6.48 -16.11
C PRO A 50 16.10 -5.19 -16.77
N GLY A 51 14.95 -5.22 -17.44
CA GLY A 51 14.34 -4.03 -18.05
C GLY A 51 13.77 -3.08 -17.00
N GLN A 52 13.07 -3.62 -16.00
CA GLN A 52 12.55 -2.83 -14.88
C GLN A 52 13.67 -2.20 -14.05
N GLN A 53 14.78 -2.90 -13.87
CA GLN A 53 15.95 -2.39 -13.19
C GLN A 53 16.58 -1.22 -13.97
N TYR A 54 16.69 -1.35 -15.29
CA TYR A 54 17.16 -0.28 -16.16
C TYR A 54 16.27 0.97 -16.08
N ASP A 55 14.94 0.78 -16.14
CA ASP A 55 13.98 1.89 -16.02
C ASP A 55 14.08 2.57 -14.65
N TYR A 56 14.16 1.78 -13.57
CA TYR A 56 14.35 2.29 -12.22
C TYR A 56 15.64 3.12 -12.10
N ASP A 57 16.76 2.61 -12.61
CA ASP A 57 18.04 3.31 -12.55
C ASP A 57 18.02 4.60 -13.38
N THR A 58 17.35 4.58 -14.53
CA THR A 58 17.15 5.75 -15.39
C THR A 58 16.33 6.84 -14.66
N LEU A 59 15.18 6.47 -14.09
CA LEU A 59 14.34 7.39 -13.33
C LEU A 59 15.07 7.94 -12.10
N ARG A 60 15.81 7.09 -11.39
CA ARG A 60 16.58 7.49 -10.22
C ARG A 60 17.70 8.45 -10.57
N ALA A 61 18.38 8.25 -11.70
CA ALA A 61 19.38 9.18 -12.21
C ALA A 61 18.75 10.53 -12.57
N LEU A 62 17.60 10.53 -13.24
CA LEU A 62 16.86 11.75 -13.58
C LEU A 62 16.45 12.54 -12.33
N VAL A 63 15.89 11.88 -11.31
CA VAL A 63 15.47 12.54 -10.07
C VAL A 63 16.67 13.17 -9.35
N LYS A 64 17.82 12.47 -9.31
CA LYS A 64 19.05 13.03 -8.73
C LYS A 64 19.54 14.26 -9.50
N ALA A 65 19.51 14.22 -10.83
CA ALA A 65 19.89 15.35 -11.66
C ALA A 65 18.93 16.55 -11.43
N ALA A 66 17.63 16.30 -11.42
CA ALA A 66 16.61 17.32 -11.19
C ALA A 66 16.73 17.98 -9.80
N ALA A 67 17.16 17.24 -8.77
CA ALA A 67 17.34 17.77 -7.43
C ALA A 67 18.33 18.94 -7.37
N HIS A 68 19.34 18.98 -8.25
CA HIS A 68 20.28 20.11 -8.34
C HIS A 68 19.64 21.41 -8.85
N HIS A 69 18.50 21.31 -9.51
CA HIS A 69 17.75 22.45 -10.05
C HIS A 69 16.55 22.83 -9.17
N LYS A 70 16.36 22.16 -8.03
CA LYS A 70 15.28 22.47 -7.10
C LYS A 70 15.56 23.84 -6.46
N ARG A 71 14.62 24.78 -6.62
CA ARG A 71 14.69 26.09 -5.94
C ARG A 71 14.50 25.89 -4.42
N PRO A 72 15.18 26.67 -3.56
CA PRO A 72 15.09 26.53 -2.10
C PRO A 72 13.65 26.52 -1.56
N ASP A 73 12.75 27.28 -2.20
CA ASP A 73 11.34 27.41 -1.78
C ASP A 73 10.36 26.56 -2.61
N ALA A 74 10.86 25.70 -3.51
CA ALA A 74 10.03 24.76 -4.26
C ALA A 74 9.64 23.58 -3.35
N THR A 75 8.75 23.84 -2.41
CA THR A 75 8.11 22.83 -1.55
C THR A 75 6.77 22.43 -2.15
N SER A 76 6.40 21.16 -2.01
CA SER A 76 5.05 20.68 -2.31
C SER A 76 4.22 20.87 -1.05
N ASP A 77 4.11 22.11 -0.58
CA ASP A 77 3.23 22.42 0.55
C ASP A 77 1.79 22.43 0.03
N HIS A 78 1.02 21.44 0.44
CA HIS A 78 -0.40 21.30 0.11
C HIS A 78 -1.30 21.74 1.26
N SER A 79 -0.79 22.55 2.19
CA SER A 79 -1.57 23.14 3.27
C SER A 79 -2.70 24.07 2.81
N ASP A 80 -2.83 24.33 1.51
CA ASP A 80 -3.67 25.38 0.94
C ASP A 80 -4.78 24.85 0.01
N PRO A 81 -5.41 23.71 0.34
CA PRO A 81 -6.88 23.76 0.41
C PRO A 81 -7.53 22.89 1.48
N TYR A 82 -6.79 22.08 2.24
CA TYR A 82 -7.39 21.08 3.13
C TYR A 82 -7.16 21.39 4.61
N ASP A 83 -8.20 21.26 5.43
CA ASP A 83 -8.12 21.36 6.89
C ASP A 83 -7.34 20.18 7.51
N THR A 84 -7.19 20.17 8.84
CA THR A 84 -6.50 19.09 9.58
C THR A 84 -7.14 17.70 9.41
N ASN A 85 -8.35 17.63 8.87
CA ASN A 85 -9.08 16.40 8.58
C ASN A 85 -9.03 16.03 7.08
N GLY A 86 -8.31 16.80 6.25
CA GLY A 86 -8.20 16.55 4.82
C GLY A 86 -9.42 16.99 4.00
N LEU A 87 -10.25 17.90 4.53
CA LEU A 87 -11.44 18.43 3.84
C LEU A 87 -11.17 19.80 3.22
N PRO A 88 -11.70 20.11 2.03
CA PRO A 88 -11.57 21.44 1.45
C PRO A 88 -12.09 22.52 2.41
N THR A 89 -11.32 23.59 2.65
CA THR A 89 -11.77 24.78 3.39
C THR A 89 -12.83 25.57 2.63
#